data_AF-A0A521Q180-F1
#
_entry.id   AF-A0A521Q180-F1
#
_cell.length_a   1.000
_cell.length_b   1.000
_cell.length_c   1.000
_cell.angle_alpha   90.00
_cell.angle_beta   90.00
_cell.angle_gamma   90.00
#
_symmetry.space_group_name_H-M   'P 1'
#
loop_
_entity.id
_entity.type
_entity.pdbx_description
1 polymer ?
#
loop_
_entity_poly.entity_id
_entity_poly.type
_entity_poly.pdbx_seq_one_letter_code
_entity_poly.pdbx_strand_id
1 'polypeptide(L)' 'ARIGLDARSEVQIALGSSGVPETFVIDGKGRIAYQHIGEIRADDVPMILDRLRSAQ' A
#
# COMPACT_ATOMS: atom_id res chain seq x y z
N ALA A 1 -13.08 -0.11 8.54
CA ALA A 1 -12.38 -0.08 7.24
C ALA A 1 -13.18 -0.89 6.22
N ARG A 2 -13.39 -0.38 5.00
CA ARG A 2 -14.03 -1.15 3.91
C ARG A 2 -12.92 -1.74 3.06
N ILE A 3 -12.66 -3.04 3.21
CA ILE A 3 -11.73 -3.76 2.35
C ILE A 3 -12.31 -3.74 0.93
N GLY A 4 -11.55 -3.23 -0.03
CA GLY A 4 -11.91 -3.28 -1.45
C GLY A 4 -11.58 -4.66 -2.03
N LEU A 5 -12.49 -5.22 -2.82
CA LEU A 5 -12.26 -6.45 -3.57
C LEU A 5 -11.82 -6.11 -4.99
N ASP A 6 -10.60 -6.49 -5.36
CA ASP A 6 -10.08 -6.41 -6.74
C ASP A 6 -10.03 -7.80 -7.37
N ALA A 7 -11.19 -8.40 -7.61
CA ALA A 7 -11.28 -9.80 -8.09
C ALA A 7 -10.76 -10.00 -9.53
N ARG A 8 -10.61 -8.93 -10.31
CA ARG A 8 -10.15 -8.96 -11.70
C ARG A 8 -8.74 -8.37 -11.89
N SER A 9 -8.04 -8.05 -10.80
CA SER A 9 -6.72 -7.41 -10.84
C SER A 9 -6.70 -6.07 -11.60
N GLU A 10 -7.83 -5.38 -11.73
CA GLU A 10 -7.93 -4.13 -12.48
C GLU A 10 -7.10 -3.04 -11.80
N VAL A 11 -7.18 -2.95 -10.47
CA VAL A 11 -6.39 -1.99 -9.69
C VAL A 11 -4.92 -2.41 -9.65
N GLN A 12 -4.65 -3.70 -9.47
CA GLN A 12 -3.28 -4.24 -9.48
C GLN A 12 -2.53 -3.90 -10.78
N ILE A 13 -3.18 -4.09 -11.93
CA ILE A 13 -2.60 -3.76 -13.25
C ILE A 13 -2.46 -2.25 -13.41
N ALA A 14 -3.49 -1.47 -13.04
CA ALA A 14 -3.45 -0.01 -13.17
C ALA A 14 -2.34 0.64 -12.34
N LEU A 15 -1.98 0.05 -11.20
CA LEU A 15 -0.87 0.50 -10.35
C LEU A 15 0.51 0.03 -10.84
N GLY A 16 0.58 -0.80 -11.89
CA GLY A 16 1.84 -1.35 -12.39
C GLY A 16 2.51 -2.33 -11.44
N SER A 17 1.74 -3.00 -10.58
CA SER A 17 2.26 -3.99 -9.63
C SER A 17 2.97 -5.12 -10.38
N SER A 18 4.24 -5.38 -10.03
CA SER A 18 5.07 -6.37 -10.72
C SER A 18 5.32 -7.63 -9.89
N GLY A 19 4.75 -7.71 -8.68
CA GLY A 19 4.81 -8.86 -7.79
C GLY A 19 3.84 -8.71 -6.61
N VAL A 20 3.51 -9.81 -5.95
CA VAL A 20 2.75 -9.80 -4.69
C VAL A 20 3.50 -10.61 -3.63
N PRO A 21 3.40 -10.26 -2.34
CA PRO A 21 2.60 -9.16 -1.78
C PRO A 21 3.27 -7.77 -1.89
N GLU A 22 2.44 -6.73 -1.94
CA GLU A 22 2.85 -5.30 -1.88
C GLU A 22 1.81 -4.52 -1.06
N THR A 23 2.16 -3.35 -0.52
CA THR A 23 1.25 -2.47 0.24
C THR A 23 1.51 -1.01 -0.07
N PHE A 24 0.46 -0.20 -0.19
CA PHE A 24 0.55 1.22 -0.53
C PHE A 24 0.00 2.08 0.60
N VAL A 25 0.71 3.17 0.93
CA VAL A 25 0.22 4.25 1.78
C VAL A 25 -0.29 5.37 0.88
N ILE A 26 -1.55 5.76 1.07
CA ILE A 26 -2.21 6.80 0.29
C ILE A 26 -2.41 8.05 1.16
N ASP A 27 -2.00 9.22 0.66
CA ASP A 27 -2.16 10.50 1.35
C ASP A 27 -3.61 11.04 1.30
N GLY A 28 -3.88 12.13 2.03
CA GLY A 28 -5.20 12.77 2.05
C GLY A 28 -5.68 13.34 0.70
N LYS A 29 -4.81 13.40 -0.31
CA LYS A 29 -5.11 13.86 -1.68
C LYS A 29 -5.27 12.69 -2.66
N GLY A 30 -5.20 11.45 -2.19
CA GLY A 30 -5.33 10.25 -3.00
C GLY A 30 -4.06 9.86 -3.77
N ARG A 31 -2.88 10.35 -3.37
CA ARG A 31 -1.61 9.99 -4.02
C ARG A 31 -0.90 8.89 -3.23
N ILE A 32 -0.16 8.02 -3.94
CA ILE A 32 0.72 7.04 -3.31
C ILE A 32 1.90 7.79 -2.68
N ALA A 33 1.93 7.85 -1.35
CA ALA A 33 3.01 8.44 -0.58
C ALA A 33 4.16 7.45 -0.33
N TYR A 34 3.85 6.16 -0.28
CA TYR A 34 4.83 5.09 -0.07
C TYR A 34 4.32 3.76 -0.62
N GLN A 35 5.24 2.94 -1.12
CA GLN A 35 5.01 1.56 -1.56
C GLN A 35 5.96 0.64 -0.79
N HIS A 36 5.41 -0.35 -0.12
CA HIS A 36 6.13 -1.46 0.50
C HIS A 36 6.10 -2.65 -0.44
N ILE A 37 7.28 -3.14 -0.83
CA ILE A 37 7.42 -4.33 -1.66
C ILE A 37 7.72 -5.53 -0.77
N GLY A 38 6.99 -6.62 -0.98
CA GLY A 38 7.17 -7.87 -0.24
C GLY A 38 6.27 -7.99 0.98
N GLU A 39 6.45 -9.09 1.70
CA GLU A 39 5.64 -9.42 2.87
C GLU A 39 5.94 -8.44 4.01
N ILE A 40 4.91 -8.00 4.72
CA ILE A 40 5.07 -7.18 5.93
C ILE A 40 5.48 -8.11 7.09
N ARG A 41 6.64 -7.86 7.68
CA ARG A 41 7.12 -8.47 8.91
C ARG A 41 6.85 -7.54 10.10
N ALA A 42 6.97 -8.09 11.32
CA ALA A 42 6.76 -7.32 12.54
C ALA A 42 7.66 -6.06 12.61
N ASP A 43 8.88 -6.17 12.11
CA ASP A 43 9.87 -5.08 12.10
C ASP A 43 9.56 -3.99 11.07
N ASP A 44 8.73 -4.27 10.06
CA ASP A 44 8.31 -3.28 9.06
C ASP A 44 7.20 -2.37 9.60
N VAL A 45 6.41 -2.86 10.56
CA VAL A 45 5.21 -2.17 11.06
C VAL A 45 5.53 -0.78 11.61
N PRO A 46 6.57 -0.58 12.46
CA PRO A 46 6.92 0.76 12.94
C PRO A 46 7.21 1.75 11.81
N MET A 47 7.93 1.31 10.77
CA MET A 47 8.27 2.14 9.62
C MET A 47 7.02 2.47 8.80
N ILE A 48 6.17 1.49 8.50
CA ILE A 48 4.93 1.71 7.72
C ILE A 48 3.99 2.69 8.45
N LEU A 49 3.87 2.56 9.77
CA LEU A 49 3.07 3.49 10.57
C LEU A 49 3.63 4.91 10.57
N ASP A 50 4.95 5.07 10.56
CA ASP A 50 5.59 6.37 10.44
C ASP A 50 5.35 7.03 9.07
N ARG A 51 5.42 6.22 7.99
CA ARG A 51 5.05 6.66 6.63
C ARG A 51 3.59 7.10 6.56
N LEU A 52 2.68 6.35 7.20
CA LEU A 52 1.27 6.69 7.26
C LEU A 52 1.02 8.02 7.98
N ARG A 53 1.69 8.24 9.13
CA ARG A 53 1.59 9.51 9.86
C ARG A 53 2.13 10.68 9.07
N SER A 54 3.24 10.48 8.35
CA SER A 54 3.86 11.50 7.51
C SER A 54 3.04 11.87 6.27
N ALA A 55 2.09 11.01 5.89
CA ALA A 55 1.21 11.21 4.73
C ALA A 55 -0.14 11.89 5.08
N GLN A 56 -0.35 12.25 6.35
CA GLN A 56 -1.54 12.98 6.82
C GLN A 56 -1.45 14.49 6.54
#